data_AF-A0A7V9QEG5-F1
#
_entry.id   AF-A0A7V9QEG5-F1
#
_cell.length_a   1.000
_cell.length_b   1.000
_cell.length_c   1.000
_cell.angle_alpha   90.00
_cell.angle_beta   90.00
_cell.angle_gamma   90.00
#
_symmetry.space_group_name_H-M   'P 1'
#
loop_
_entity.id
_entity.type
_entity.pdbx_description
1 polymer ?
#
loop_
_entity_poly.entity_id
_entity_poly.type
_entity_poly.pdbx_seq_one_letter_code
_entity_poly.pdbx_strand_id
1 'polypeptide(L)'
;QHGGSVTLRGSRRHGCCGGTAFVPVAEAGSPPDTAGYRAIDVDGIELFLQKDVEIGSEPLVIGLDKLWRLKRLRVEGTAIWM
;
A
#
# COMPACT_ATOMS: atom_id res chain seq x y z
N GLN A 1 5.92 14.29 -16.46
CA GLN A 1 4.96 13.26 -16.02
C GLN A 1 4.17 13.88 -14.87
N HIS A 2 2.85 14.01 -15.00
CA HIS A 2 1.99 14.58 -13.96
C HIS A 2 1.11 13.46 -13.40
N GLY A 3 1.07 13.32 -12.08
CA GLY A 3 0.09 12.55 -11.30
C GLY A 3 -0.02 11.07 -11.62
N GLY A 4 0.78 10.23 -10.95
CA GLY A 4 0.47 8.80 -10.85
C GLY A 4 -0.47 8.55 -9.67
N SER A 5 -1.21 7.44 -9.69
CA SER A 5 -1.97 6.97 -8.53
C SER A 5 -1.39 5.66 -7.98
N VAL A 6 -1.51 5.48 -6.67
CA VAL A 6 -1.08 4.29 -5.94
C VAL A 6 -2.18 3.89 -4.98
N THR A 7 -2.49 2.61 -4.90
CA THR A 7 -3.38 2.05 -3.89
C THR A 7 -2.56 1.37 -2.82
N LEU A 8 -2.80 1.70 -1.54
CA LEU A 8 -2.20 1.06 -0.39
C LEU A 8 -3.29 0.37 0.45
N ARG A 9 -3.19 -0.95 0.58
CA ARG A 9 -4.21 -1.77 1.23
C ARG A 9 -3.63 -2.90 2.07
N GLY A 10 -4.50 -3.53 2.85
CA GLY A 10 -4.18 -4.78 3.54
C GLY A 10 -4.24 -6.00 2.67
N SER A 11 -3.27 -6.88 2.89
CA SER A 11 -3.30 -8.25 2.40
C SER A 11 -3.14 -9.21 3.56
N ARG A 12 -4.18 -10.00 3.80
CA ARG A 12 -4.13 -11.11 4.76
C ARG A 12 -3.16 -12.19 4.24
N ARG A 13 -2.16 -12.54 5.03
CA ARG A 13 -1.19 -13.61 4.77
C ARG A 13 -1.26 -14.64 5.88
N HIS A 14 -1.36 -15.91 5.47
CA HIS A 14 -1.41 -17.05 6.37
C HIS A 14 0.00 -17.60 6.59
N GLY A 15 0.35 -17.84 7.85
CA GLY A 15 1.60 -18.49 8.24
C GLY A 15 1.48 -20.01 8.26
N CYS A 16 2.61 -20.69 8.15
CA CYS A 16 2.67 -22.16 8.19
C CYS A 16 2.18 -22.76 9.51
N CYS A 17 2.21 -22.01 10.61
CA CYS A 17 1.76 -22.44 11.94
C CYS A 17 0.32 -22.01 12.27
N GLY A 18 -0.49 -21.63 11.27
CA GLY A 18 -1.87 -21.16 11.48
C GLY A 18 -2.01 -19.71 11.92
N GLY A 19 -0.90 -18.95 12.01
CA GLY A 19 -0.93 -17.52 12.26
C GLY A 19 -1.49 -16.73 11.07
N THR A 20 -2.06 -15.56 11.33
CA THR A 20 -2.47 -14.60 10.30
C THR A 20 -1.79 -13.27 10.55
N ALA A 21 -1.20 -12.69 9.50
CA ALA A 21 -0.69 -11.33 9.51
C ALA A 21 -1.33 -10.54 8.38
N PHE A 22 -1.70 -9.30 8.66
CA PHE A 22 -2.06 -8.36 7.60
C PHE A 22 -0.80 -7.56 7.24
N VAL A 23 -0.42 -7.62 5.97
CA VAL A 23 0.75 -6.91 5.45
C VAL A 23 0.30 -5.79 4.51
N PRO A 24 0.92 -4.61 4.57
CA PRO A 24 0.60 -3.54 3.63
C PRO A 24 1.08 -3.91 2.23
N VAL A 25 0.26 -3.62 1.22
CA VAL A 25 0.56 -3.86 -0.18
C VAL A 25 0.25 -2.60 -0.97
N ALA A 26 1.22 -2.18 -1.79
CA ALA A 26 1.06 -1.10 -2.74
C ALA A 26 0.80 -1.65 -4.16
N GLU A 27 -0.22 -1.12 -4.83
CA GLU A 27 -0.60 -1.44 -6.20
C GLU A 27 -0.57 -0.15 -7.03
N ALA A 28 -0.16 -0.26 -8.30
CA ALA A 28 -0.14 0.90 -9.19
C ALA A 28 -1.56 1.19 -9.69
N GLY A 29 -1.94 2.46 -9.70
CA GLY A 29 -3.26 2.92 -10.12
C GLY A 29 -4.24 3.13 -8.96
N SER A 30 -5.41 3.64 -9.31
CA SER A 30 -6.57 3.75 -8.42
C SER A 30 -7.25 2.39 -8.23
N PRO A 31 -7.88 2.14 -7.07
CA PRO A 31 -8.67 0.94 -6.89
C PRO A 31 -9.91 0.98 -7.80
N PRO A 32 -10.47 -0.17 -8.21
CA PRO A 32 -11.70 -0.21 -9.01
C PRO A 32 -12.91 0.43 -8.31
N ASP A 33 -12.92 0.43 -6.98
CA ASP A 33 -13.90 1.10 -6.12
C ASP A 33 -13.16 1.90 -5.04
N THR A 34 -13.44 3.20 -4.98
CA THR A 34 -12.79 4.14 -4.06
C THR A 34 -13.54 4.30 -2.74
N ALA A 35 -14.75 3.74 -2.58
CA ALA A 35 -15.57 3.91 -1.39
C ALA A 35 -14.88 3.42 -0.09
N GLY A 36 -14.05 2.38 -0.19
CA GLY A 36 -13.27 1.81 0.92
C GLY A 36 -11.94 2.52 1.22
N TYR A 37 -11.62 3.61 0.52
CA TYR A 37 -10.31 4.26 0.57
C TYR A 37 -10.43 5.74 0.96
N ARG A 38 -9.39 6.27 1.61
CA ARG A 38 -9.12 7.71 1.74
C ARG A 38 -8.09 8.10 0.69
N ALA A 39 -8.36 9.15 -0.08
CA ALA A 39 -7.40 9.71 -1.03
C ALA A 39 -6.50 10.72 -0.31
N ILE A 40 -5.19 10.63 -0.56
CA ILE A 40 -4.16 11.48 0.03
C ILE A 40 -3.23 11.92 -1.11
N ASP A 41 -2.95 13.21 -1.23
CA ASP A 41 -1.88 13.66 -2.13
C ASP A 41 -0.54 13.59 -1.42
N VAL A 42 0.43 12.91 -2.03
CA VAL A 42 1.81 12.82 -1.54
C VAL A 42 2.75 13.22 -2.67
N ASP A 43 3.29 14.43 -2.59
CA ASP A 43 4.18 15.01 -3.60
C ASP A 43 3.61 14.93 -5.05
N GLY A 44 2.30 15.14 -5.19
CA GLY A 44 1.60 15.05 -6.47
C GLY A 44 1.31 13.62 -6.96
N ILE A 45 1.43 12.62 -6.08
CA ILE A 45 0.96 11.25 -6.29
C ILE A 45 -0.33 11.05 -5.49
N GLU A 46 -1.40 10.62 -6.16
CA GLU A 46 -2.66 10.31 -5.50
C GLU A 46 -2.59 8.92 -4.85
N LEU A 47 -2.54 8.88 -3.53
CA LEU A 47 -2.52 7.67 -2.71
C LEU A 47 -3.93 7.32 -2.23
N PHE A 48 -4.45 6.18 -2.65
CA PHE A 48 -5.67 5.57 -2.12
C PHE A 48 -5.31 4.64 -0.97
N LEU A 49 -5.46 5.11 0.27
CA LEU A 49 -5.20 4.33 1.47
C LEU A 49 -6.49 3.68 1.99
N GLN A 50 -6.52 2.36 2.13
CA GLN A 50 -7.68 1.66 2.65
C GLN A 50 -8.04 2.17 4.06
N LYS A 51 -9.33 2.40 4.34
CA LYS A 51 -9.79 3.10 5.56
C LYS A 51 -9.50 2.37 6.87
N ASP A 52 -9.34 1.05 6.83
CA ASP A 52 -8.97 0.18 7.97
C ASP A 52 -7.45 0.06 8.17
N VAL A 53 -6.65 0.72 7.32
CA VAL A 53 -5.19 0.80 7.46
C VAL A 53 -4.83 2.08 8.21
N GLU A 54 -4.26 1.88 9.39
CA GLU A 54 -3.58 2.91 10.15
C GLU A 54 -2.06 2.77 9.93
N ILE A 55 -1.38 3.90 9.78
CA ILE A 55 0.08 3.94 9.70
C ILE A 55 0.57 3.94 11.15
N GLY A 56 1.48 3.01 11.49
CA GLY A 56 2.05 2.93 12.82
C GLY A 56 2.90 4.15 13.19
N SER A 57 3.65 4.03 14.30
CA SER A 57 4.56 5.09 14.76
C SER A 57 5.70 5.38 13.79
N GLU A 58 6.03 4.44 12.91
CA GLU A 58 7.02 4.61 11.85
C GLU A 58 6.34 4.82 10.49
N PRO A 59 6.90 5.69 9.63
CA PRO A 59 6.31 5.95 8.32
C PRO A 59 6.35 4.69 7.44
N LEU A 60 5.32 4.50 6.62
CA LEU A 60 5.36 3.54 5.52
C LEU A 60 6.11 4.14 4.33
N VAL A 61 7.11 3.43 3.82
CA VAL A 61 7.89 3.84 2.65
C VAL A 61 7.47 3.01 1.46
N ILE A 62 6.93 3.67 0.44
CA ILE A 62 6.60 3.04 -0.85
C ILE A 62 7.77 3.26 -1.82
N GLY A 63 8.46 2.19 -2.16
CA GLY A 63 9.57 2.18 -3.10
C GLY A 63 9.22 1.51 -4.44
N LEU A 64 10.07 1.72 -5.45
CA LEU A 64 9.97 1.04 -6.74
C LEU A 64 11.23 0.20 -6.99
N ASP A 65 11.11 -1.11 -6.82
CA ASP A 65 12.16 -2.05 -7.20
C ASP A 65 12.18 -2.20 -8.73
N LYS A 66 13.38 -2.24 -9.32
CA LYS A 66 13.58 -2.44 -10.77
C LYS A 66 14.55 -3.58 -11.01
N LEU A 67 14.13 -4.54 -11.83
CA LEU A 67 14.99 -5.59 -12.36
C LEU A 67 14.75 -5.72 -13.86
N TRP A 68 15.67 -5.17 -14.67
CA TRP A 68 15.54 -5.11 -16.13
C TRP A 68 14.23 -4.43 -16.57
N ARG A 69 13.30 -5.18 -17.18
CA ARG A 69 11.97 -4.69 -17.60
C ARG A 69 10.91 -4.84 -16.50
N LEU A 70 11.21 -5.56 -15.42
CA LEU A 70 10.30 -5.79 -14.31
C LEU A 70 10.37 -4.62 -13.33
N LYS A 71 9.19 -4.16 -12.92
CA LYS A 71 9.01 -3.10 -11.94
C LYS A 71 8.03 -3.61 -10.89
N ARG A 72 8.34 -3.36 -9.62
CA ARG A 72 7.46 -3.78 -8.51
C ARG A 72 7.44 -2.70 -7.45
N LEU A 73 6.25 -2.33 -7.00
CA LEU A 73 6.10 -1.49 -5.81
C LEU A 73 6.42 -2.33 -4.57
N ARG A 74 7.20 -1.75 -3.68
CA ARG A 74 7.59 -2.33 -2.39
C ARG A 74 7.07 -1.42 -1.29
N VAL A 75 6.58 -2.00 -0.20
CA VAL A 75 6.23 -1.27 1.02
C VAL A 75 7.15 -1.72 2.14
N GLU A 76 7.77 -0.76 2.81
CA GLU A 76 8.55 -0.95 4.03
C GLU A 76 7.87 -0.24 5.21
N GLY A 77 7.99 -0.80 6.40
CA GLY A 77 7.40 -0.29 7.64
C GLY A 77 6.25 -1.15 8.16
N THR A 78 5.67 -0.72 9.28
CA THR A 78 4.60 -1.44 9.96
C THR A 78 3.27 -0.72 9.81
N ALA A 79 2.30 -1.42 9.23
CA ALA A 79 0.90 -1.00 9.22
C ALA A 79 0.15 -1.68 10.36
N ILE A 80 -0.73 -0.93 11.02
CA ILE A 80 -1.66 -1.42 12.02
C ILE A 80 -3.08 -1.46 11.44
N TRP A 81 -3.87 -2.41 11.91
CA TRP A 81 -5.18 -2.76 11.36
C TRP A 81 -6.20 -2.59 12.48
N MET A 82 -7.24 -1.78 12.26
CA MET A 82 -8.30 -1.51 13.24
C MET A 82 -9.68 -1.61 12.61
#